data_AF-A0AAJ2B806-F1
#
_entry.id   AF-A0AAJ2B806-F1
#
_cell.length_a   1.000
_cell.length_b   1.000
_cell.length_c   1.000
_cell.angle_alpha   90.00
_cell.angle_beta   90.00
_cell.angle_gamma   90.00
#
_symmetry.space_group_name_H-M   'P 1'
#
loop_
_entity.id
_entity.type
_entity.pdbx_description
1 polymer ?
#
loop_
_entity_poly.entity_id
_entity_poly.type
_entity_poly.pdbx_seq_one_letter_code
_entity_poly.pdbx_strand_id
1 'polypeptide(L)'
;MSMNSVQTSSLEEQLLTHAEDERGINLANYSGLLVIACVIGLVANWIATGVNPLVALPGMAILYLVSVAGLVLARYLPFYLPGVAWTSLLAIIVTLPFVPGSAWVLEKVTVLNFLALATPALAYGGLALTKGEFDIARKSGWKIVIVAVCVMFGTFMGSVVIADLSLRLTGQ
;
A
#
# COMPACT_ATOMS: atom_id res chain seq x y z
N MET A 1 -9.46 -39.49 11.77
CA MET A 1 -9.87 -38.16 12.28
C MET A 1 -8.72 -37.56 13.10
N SER A 2 -7.62 -37.21 12.43
CA SER A 2 -6.39 -36.63 13.01
C SER A 2 -5.55 -36.03 11.87
N MET A 3 -6.18 -35.19 11.07
CA MET A 3 -5.51 -34.43 10.01
C MET A 3 -5.66 -32.96 10.40
N ASN A 4 -4.56 -32.20 10.37
CA ASN A 4 -4.50 -30.73 10.41
C ASN A 4 -4.32 -30.01 11.76
N SER A 5 -3.32 -30.39 12.56
CA SER A 5 -2.67 -29.42 13.48
C SER A 5 -1.23 -29.11 13.07
N VAL A 6 -0.52 -30.09 12.48
CA VAL A 6 0.88 -29.95 12.02
C VAL A 6 0.99 -29.19 10.69
N GLN A 7 -0.04 -29.28 9.83
CA GLN A 7 -0.05 -28.59 8.53
C GLN A 7 -0.55 -27.15 8.61
N THR A 8 -1.41 -26.85 9.59
CA THR A 8 -1.84 -25.48 9.90
C THR A 8 -0.72 -24.69 10.57
N SER A 9 0.00 -25.30 11.52
CA SER A 9 1.17 -24.68 12.14
C SER A 9 2.29 -24.39 11.14
N SER A 10 2.58 -25.27 10.17
CA SER A 10 3.59 -25.00 9.13
C SER A 10 3.16 -23.91 8.13
N LEU A 11 1.87 -23.79 7.80
CA LEU A 11 1.36 -22.70 6.97
C LEU A 11 1.32 -21.35 7.72
N GLU A 12 1.00 -21.35 9.01
CA GLU A 12 1.10 -20.17 9.87
C GLU A 12 2.58 -19.77 10.07
N GLU A 13 3.47 -20.71 10.36
CA GLU A 13 4.91 -20.44 10.55
C GLU A 13 5.58 -19.96 9.26
N GLN A 14 5.19 -20.47 8.08
CA GLN A 14 5.64 -19.93 6.79
C GLN A 14 5.07 -18.54 6.49
N LEU A 15 3.81 -18.24 6.82
CA LEU A 15 3.23 -16.90 6.65
C LEU A 15 3.88 -15.86 7.57
N LEU A 16 4.27 -16.26 8.79
CA LEU A 16 4.91 -15.37 9.76
C LEU A 16 6.40 -15.16 9.44
N THR A 17 7.06 -16.14 8.81
CA THR A 17 8.48 -16.06 8.42
C THR A 17 8.71 -15.34 7.08
N HIS A 18 7.67 -15.20 6.25
CA HIS A 18 7.71 -14.46 4.98
C HIS A 18 7.20 -13.01 5.06
N ALA A 19 6.92 -12.48 6.26
CA ALA A 19 6.98 -11.04 6.44
C ALA A 19 8.42 -10.64 6.09
N GLU A 20 8.63 -10.04 4.91
CA GLU A 20 9.95 -9.58 4.46
C GLU A 20 10.66 -8.93 5.64
N ASP A 21 11.73 -9.54 6.12
CA ASP A 21 12.54 -8.97 7.19
C ASP A 21 13.25 -7.76 6.60
N GLU A 22 12.57 -6.62 6.60
CA GLU A 22 13.00 -5.33 6.05
C GLU A 22 14.35 -4.87 6.64
N ARG A 23 14.78 -5.47 7.77
CA ARG A 23 16.08 -5.19 8.40
C ARG A 23 17.25 -5.84 7.67
N GLY A 24 17.02 -6.97 6.99
CA GLY A 24 18.05 -7.73 6.29
C GLY A 24 18.34 -7.26 4.87
N ILE A 25 17.58 -6.31 4.34
CA ILE A 25 17.51 -6.12 2.89
C ILE A 25 18.35 -4.97 2.34
N ASN A 26 18.98 -5.18 1.20
CA ASN A 26 19.84 -4.21 0.55
C ASN A 26 19.02 -2.99 0.09
N LEU A 27 19.16 -1.86 0.79
CA LEU A 27 18.46 -0.61 0.47
C LEU A 27 18.64 -0.20 -0.99
N ALA A 28 19.81 -0.48 -1.57
CA ALA A 28 20.11 -0.23 -2.98
C ALA A 28 19.20 -1.01 -3.95
N ASN A 29 18.89 -2.28 -3.64
CA ASN A 29 18.02 -3.09 -4.49
C ASN A 29 16.57 -2.60 -4.41
N TYR A 30 16.10 -2.28 -3.20
CA TYR A 30 14.73 -1.81 -2.97
C TYR A 30 14.51 -0.45 -3.62
N SER A 31 15.46 0.48 -3.43
CA SER A 31 15.49 1.75 -4.14
C SER A 31 15.41 1.56 -5.66
N GLY A 32 16.14 0.58 -6.23
CA GLY A 32 16.03 0.22 -7.64
C GLY A 32 14.63 -0.25 -8.06
N LEU A 33 14.00 -1.14 -7.28
CA LEU A 33 12.62 -1.56 -7.52
C LEU A 33 11.62 -0.41 -7.43
N LEU A 34 11.82 0.51 -6.47
CA LEU A 34 10.98 1.71 -6.34
C LEU A 34 11.07 2.62 -7.57
N VAL A 35 12.27 2.80 -8.14
CA VAL A 35 12.43 3.56 -9.39
C VAL A 35 11.63 2.92 -10.53
N ILE A 36 11.68 1.59 -10.66
CA ILE A 36 10.91 0.86 -11.67
C ILE A 36 9.40 1.09 -11.44
N ALA A 37 8.94 0.98 -10.19
CA ALA A 37 7.55 1.26 -9.83
C ALA A 37 7.15 2.72 -10.16
N CYS A 38 8.04 3.69 -9.96
CA CYS A 38 7.80 5.08 -10.32
C CYS A 38 7.68 5.29 -11.84
N VAL A 39 8.51 4.62 -12.64
CA VAL A 39 8.41 4.67 -14.11
C VAL A 39 7.09 4.07 -14.59
N ILE A 40 6.72 2.90 -14.07
CA ILE A 40 5.45 2.25 -14.38
C ILE A 40 4.28 3.14 -13.94
N GLY A 41 4.38 3.77 -12.76
CA GLY A 41 3.39 4.72 -12.24
C GLY A 41 3.22 5.96 -13.12
N LEU A 42 4.31 6.54 -13.65
CA LEU A 42 4.24 7.67 -14.59
C LEU A 42 3.51 7.29 -15.88
N VAL A 43 3.82 6.12 -16.42
CA VAL A 43 3.14 5.59 -17.62
C VAL A 43 1.66 5.35 -17.33
N ALA A 44 1.33 4.73 -16.20
CA ALA A 44 -0.05 4.49 -15.79
C ALA A 44 -0.82 5.81 -15.58
N ASN A 45 -0.20 6.82 -14.97
CA ASN A 45 -0.79 8.14 -14.79
C ASN A 45 -1.07 8.82 -16.15
N TRP A 46 -0.14 8.71 -17.10
CA TRP A 46 -0.33 9.26 -18.45
C TRP A 46 -1.49 8.57 -19.16
N ILE A 47 -1.56 7.25 -19.13
CA ILE A 47 -2.65 6.48 -19.77
C ILE A 47 -4.01 6.84 -19.15
N ALA A 48 -4.08 7.01 -17.82
CA ALA A 48 -5.33 7.25 -17.11
C ALA A 48 -5.83 8.70 -17.21
N THR A 49 -4.94 9.69 -17.22
CA THR A 49 -5.31 11.12 -17.10
C THR A 49 -4.95 11.96 -18.32
N GLY A 50 -4.10 11.47 -19.21
CA GLY A 50 -3.57 12.24 -20.35
C GLY A 50 -2.51 13.27 -19.97
N VAL A 51 -2.14 13.41 -18.69
CA VAL A 51 -1.13 14.36 -18.23
C VAL A 51 0.25 13.94 -18.72
N ASN A 52 1.01 14.89 -19.27
CA ASN A 52 2.38 14.66 -19.72
C ASN A 52 3.27 14.14 -18.57
N PRO A 53 4.01 13.03 -18.76
CA PRO A 53 4.88 12.45 -17.73
C PRO A 53 5.91 13.44 -17.19
N LEU A 54 6.39 14.36 -18.02
CA LEU A 54 7.35 15.40 -17.62
C LEU A 54 6.79 16.37 -16.59
N VAL A 55 5.47 16.64 -16.62
CA VAL A 55 4.79 17.51 -15.66
C VAL A 55 4.48 16.75 -14.35
N ALA A 56 4.22 15.45 -14.46
CA ALA A 56 3.98 14.55 -13.32
C ALA A 56 5.28 14.09 -12.60
N LEU A 57 6.42 14.19 -13.29
CA LEU A 57 7.75 13.80 -12.80
C LEU A 57 8.12 14.41 -11.43
N PRO A 58 7.98 15.73 -11.18
CA PRO A 58 8.30 16.29 -9.87
C PRO A 58 7.45 15.69 -8.74
N GLY A 59 6.17 15.43 -8.97
CA GLY A 59 5.32 14.75 -7.99
C GLY A 59 5.82 13.33 -7.69
N MET A 60 6.19 12.57 -8.73
CA MET A 60 6.69 11.20 -8.57
C MET A 60 8.06 11.16 -7.89
N ALA A 61 8.93 12.14 -8.15
CA ALA A 61 10.20 12.27 -7.46
C ALA A 61 10.02 12.48 -5.95
N ILE A 62 9.03 13.29 -5.55
CA ILE A 62 8.70 13.50 -4.14
C ILE A 62 8.20 12.20 -3.50
N LEU A 63 7.27 11.49 -4.16
CA LEU A 63 6.78 10.20 -3.65
C LEU A 63 7.94 9.19 -3.50
N TYR A 64 8.83 9.11 -4.49
CA TYR A 64 10.02 8.27 -4.43
C TYR A 64 10.92 8.60 -3.22
N LEU A 65 11.23 9.89 -3.02
CA LEU A 65 12.08 10.33 -1.92
C LEU A 65 11.47 10.00 -0.55
N VAL A 66 10.17 10.21 -0.39
CA VAL A 66 9.45 9.88 0.85
C VAL A 66 9.43 8.36 1.08
N SER A 67 9.22 7.56 0.02
CA SER A 67 9.25 6.11 0.13
C SER A 67 10.65 5.58 0.51
N VAL A 68 11.72 6.11 -0.08
CA VAL A 68 13.09 5.75 0.30
C VAL A 68 13.37 6.17 1.75
N ALA A 69 12.98 7.37 2.15
CA ALA A 69 13.15 7.83 3.52
C ALA A 69 12.41 6.93 4.53
N GLY A 70 11.20 6.47 4.21
CA GLY A 70 10.44 5.56 5.06
C GLY A 70 11.08 4.17 5.18
N LEU A 71 11.64 3.64 4.09
CA LEU A 71 12.40 2.38 4.13
C LEU A 71 13.69 2.50 4.96
N VAL A 72 14.40 3.62 4.83
CA VAL A 72 15.57 3.92 5.68
C VAL A 72 15.16 3.95 7.15
N LEU A 73 14.06 4.64 7.46
CA LEU A 73 13.57 4.78 8.82
C LEU A 73 13.12 3.43 9.41
N ALA A 74 12.46 2.59 8.62
CA ALA A 74 12.05 1.23 9.00
C ALA A 74 13.24 0.32 9.34
N ARG A 75 14.38 0.52 8.65
CA ARG A 75 15.62 -0.23 8.94
C ARG A 75 16.29 0.20 10.23
N TYR A 76 16.33 1.50 10.51
CA TYR A 76 17.06 2.04 11.66
C TYR A 76 16.26 1.99 12.96
N LEU A 77 14.93 2.04 12.92
CA LEU A 77 14.10 2.01 14.12
C LEU A 77 13.73 0.58 14.54
N PRO A 78 13.92 0.22 15.83
CA PRO A 78 13.68 -1.14 16.30
C PRO A 78 12.20 -1.50 16.52
N PHE A 79 11.26 -0.64 16.12
CA PHE A 79 9.82 -0.87 16.28
C PHE A 79 9.28 -1.84 15.21
N TYR A 80 8.31 -2.68 15.60
CA TYR A 80 7.63 -3.66 14.75
C TYR A 80 6.58 -3.00 13.84
N LEU A 81 6.99 -2.01 13.05
CA LEU A 81 6.13 -1.36 12.06
C LEU A 81 6.67 -1.69 10.67
N PRO A 82 5.82 -2.22 9.76
CA PRO A 82 6.21 -2.44 8.36
C PRO A 82 6.67 -1.13 7.71
N GLY A 83 7.58 -1.20 6.74
CA GLY A 83 8.13 -0.06 6.03
C GLY A 83 7.04 0.76 5.35
N VAL A 84 5.99 0.10 4.85
CA VAL A 84 4.80 0.77 4.32
C VAL A 84 4.16 1.70 5.36
N ALA A 85 4.08 1.30 6.63
CA ALA A 85 3.55 2.16 7.69
C ALA A 85 4.46 3.38 7.94
N TRP A 86 5.78 3.20 7.94
CA TRP A 86 6.75 4.30 8.05
C TRP A 86 6.68 5.28 6.87
N THR A 87 6.55 4.76 5.64
CA THR A 87 6.39 5.60 4.45
C THR A 87 5.10 6.42 4.50
N SER A 88 3.98 5.83 4.95
CA SER A 88 2.70 6.53 5.11
C SER A 88 2.79 7.62 6.17
N LEU A 89 3.41 7.32 7.32
CA LEU A 89 3.62 8.31 8.38
C LEU A 89 4.45 9.51 7.90
N LEU A 90 5.56 9.26 7.20
CA LEU A 90 6.38 10.33 6.62
C LEU A 90 5.62 11.13 5.55
N ALA A 91 4.85 10.47 4.69
CA ALA A 91 4.02 11.17 3.71
C ALA A 91 3.03 12.12 4.38
N ILE A 92 2.35 11.66 5.44
CA ILE A 92 1.44 12.50 6.22
C ILE A 92 2.20 13.70 6.78
N ILE A 93 3.33 13.48 7.46
CA ILE A 93 4.13 14.55 8.06
C ILE A 93 4.50 15.62 7.02
N VAL A 94 4.99 15.22 5.84
CA VAL A 94 5.40 16.16 4.77
C VAL A 94 4.22 16.95 4.20
N THR A 95 3.01 16.38 4.24
CA THR A 95 1.79 17.05 3.74
C THR A 95 1.08 17.92 4.78
N LEU A 96 1.50 17.92 6.04
CA LEU A 96 0.88 18.74 7.08
C LEU A 96 1.08 20.24 6.81
N PRO A 97 0.05 21.09 7.01
CA PRO A 97 0.12 22.52 6.71
C PRO A 97 1.13 23.29 7.58
N PHE A 98 1.55 22.72 8.71
CA PHE A 98 2.56 23.31 9.60
C PHE A 98 4.01 23.09 9.11
N VAL A 99 4.22 22.18 8.16
CA VAL A 99 5.56 21.88 7.63
C VAL A 99 5.92 22.85 6.49
N PRO A 100 7.09 23.52 6.55
CA PRO A 100 7.51 24.43 5.49
C PRO A 100 7.69 23.67 4.17
N GLY A 101 7.06 24.15 3.10
CA GLY A 101 7.08 23.51 1.78
C GLY A 101 5.94 22.52 1.50
N SER A 102 5.04 22.29 2.46
CA SER A 102 3.87 21.40 2.30
C SER A 102 2.97 21.80 1.12
N ALA A 103 2.70 23.10 0.94
CA ALA A 103 1.89 23.61 -0.17
C ALA A 103 2.49 23.28 -1.55
N TRP A 104 3.81 23.41 -1.69
CA TRP A 104 4.51 23.08 -2.93
C TRP A 104 4.49 21.56 -3.19
N VAL A 105 4.70 20.75 -2.15
CA VAL A 105 4.61 19.28 -2.26
C VAL A 105 3.21 18.86 -2.70
N LEU A 106 2.17 19.40 -2.05
CA LEU A 106 0.78 19.12 -2.38
C LEU A 106 0.46 19.49 -3.83
N GLU A 107 0.88 20.67 -4.29
CA GLU A 107 0.67 21.11 -5.68
C GLU A 107 1.27 20.15 -6.71
N LYS A 108 2.43 19.55 -6.43
CA LYS A 108 3.08 18.62 -7.36
C LYS A 108 2.53 17.20 -7.27
N VAL A 109 2.10 16.75 -6.09
CA VAL A 109 1.53 15.42 -5.88
C VAL A 109 0.08 15.34 -6.38
N THR A 110 -0.70 16.42 -6.32
CA THR A 110 -2.11 16.43 -6.79
C THR A 110 -2.25 16.25 -8.31
N VAL A 111 -1.19 16.50 -9.07
CA VAL A 111 -1.11 16.21 -10.51
C VAL A 111 -1.15 14.68 -10.79
N LEU A 112 -0.83 13.87 -9.78
CA LEU A 112 -0.85 12.41 -9.87
C LEU A 112 -2.21 11.86 -9.44
N ASN A 113 -2.73 10.92 -10.22
CA ASN A 113 -3.91 10.18 -9.87
C ASN A 113 -3.54 8.91 -9.10
N PHE A 114 -3.85 8.88 -7.80
CA PHE A 114 -3.58 7.73 -6.93
C PHE A 114 -4.20 6.42 -7.42
N LEU A 115 -5.39 6.45 -8.05
CA LEU A 115 -6.02 5.25 -8.61
C LEU A 115 -5.24 4.73 -9.83
N ALA A 116 -4.69 5.63 -10.64
CA ALA A 116 -3.83 5.26 -11.76
C ALA A 116 -2.55 4.58 -11.26
N LEU A 117 -1.96 5.10 -10.18
CA LEU A 117 -0.77 4.50 -9.55
C LEU A 117 -1.06 3.15 -8.88
N ALA A 118 -2.26 2.94 -8.34
CA ALA A 118 -2.65 1.67 -7.74
C ALA A 118 -2.86 0.55 -8.78
N THR A 119 -3.21 0.91 -10.02
CA THR A 119 -3.58 -0.06 -11.06
C THR A 119 -2.45 -1.05 -11.40
N PRO A 120 -1.19 -0.64 -11.65
CA PRO A 120 -0.10 -1.57 -11.88
C PRO A 120 0.23 -2.47 -10.69
N ALA A 121 0.11 -1.94 -9.46
CA ALA A 121 0.34 -2.72 -8.25
C ALA A 121 -0.70 -3.85 -8.10
N LEU A 122 -1.97 -3.53 -8.33
CA LEU A 122 -3.06 -4.52 -8.33
C LEU A 122 -2.91 -5.53 -9.47
N ALA A 123 -2.50 -5.08 -10.67
CA ALA A 123 -2.24 -5.97 -11.80
C ALA A 123 -1.09 -6.93 -11.50
N TYR A 124 0.03 -6.43 -10.94
CA TYR A 124 1.14 -7.27 -10.49
C TYR A 124 0.70 -8.25 -9.40
N GLY A 125 -0.07 -7.80 -8.41
CA GLY A 125 -0.64 -8.66 -7.37
C GLY A 125 -1.50 -9.78 -7.93
N GLY A 126 -2.31 -9.50 -8.96
CA GLY A 126 -3.10 -10.51 -9.66
C GLY A 126 -2.25 -11.47 -10.51
N LEU A 127 -1.20 -10.98 -11.16
CA LEU A 127 -0.26 -11.80 -11.93
C LEU A 127 0.66 -12.65 -11.06
N ALA A 128 0.93 -12.22 -9.83
CA ALA A 128 1.78 -12.93 -8.88
C ALA A 128 1.10 -14.13 -8.21
N LEU A 129 -0.21 -14.33 -8.43
CA LEU A 129 -0.94 -15.49 -7.91
C LEU A 129 -0.39 -16.79 -8.52
N THR A 130 -0.05 -17.77 -7.68
CA THR A 130 0.47 -19.08 -8.12
C THR A 130 -0.65 -20.11 -8.23
N LYS A 131 -0.33 -21.29 -8.77
CA LYS A 131 -1.30 -22.40 -8.90
C LYS A 131 -1.93 -22.79 -7.55
N GLY A 132 -1.22 -22.60 -6.44
CA GLY A 132 -1.73 -22.88 -5.09
C GLY A 132 -2.88 -21.95 -4.70
N GLU A 133 -2.71 -20.64 -4.87
CA GLU A 133 -3.76 -19.65 -4.59
C GLU A 133 -4.98 -19.85 -5.50
N PHE A 134 -4.76 -20.19 -6.77
CA PHE A 134 -5.85 -20.52 -7.70
C PHE A 134 -6.62 -21.80 -7.30
N ASP A 135 -5.95 -22.84 -6.78
CA ASP A 135 -6.61 -24.06 -6.31
C ASP A 135 -7.44 -23.79 -5.03
N ILE A 136 -6.91 -22.97 -4.12
CA ILE A 136 -7.65 -22.50 -2.93
C ILE A 136 -8.87 -21.68 -3.34
N ALA A 137 -8.71 -20.75 -4.29
CA ALA A 137 -9.80 -19.97 -4.84
C ALA A 137 -10.84 -20.86 -5.54
N ARG A 138 -10.44 -21.95 -6.19
CA ARG A 138 -11.38 -22.88 -6.83
C ARG A 138 -12.16 -23.71 -5.80
N LYS A 139 -11.49 -24.21 -4.76
CA LYS A 139 -12.11 -25.08 -3.73
C LYS A 139 -12.94 -24.30 -2.71
N SER A 140 -12.51 -23.09 -2.36
CA SER A 140 -13.07 -22.27 -1.29
C SER A 140 -13.55 -20.88 -1.73
N GLY A 141 -13.58 -20.61 -3.04
CA GLY A 141 -13.88 -19.27 -3.58
C GLY A 141 -15.19 -18.68 -3.10
N TRP A 142 -16.24 -19.49 -2.98
CA TRP A 142 -17.54 -19.01 -2.48
C TRP A 142 -17.45 -18.46 -1.05
N LYS A 143 -16.63 -19.07 -0.19
CA LYS A 143 -16.40 -18.57 1.18
C LYS A 143 -15.59 -17.27 1.16
N ILE A 144 -14.56 -17.19 0.30
CA ILE A 144 -13.73 -16.00 0.14
C ILE A 144 -14.56 -14.80 -0.32
N VAL A 145 -15.48 -14.99 -1.28
CA VAL A 145 -16.37 -13.93 -1.76
C VAL A 145 -17.27 -13.40 -0.64
N ILE A 146 -17.87 -14.28 0.16
CA ILE A 146 -18.70 -13.86 1.30
C ILE A 146 -17.86 -13.05 2.30
N VAL A 147 -16.67 -13.53 2.67
CA VAL A 147 -15.77 -12.80 3.59
C VAL A 147 -15.40 -11.44 3.02
N ALA A 148 -15.05 -11.35 1.73
CA ALA A 148 -14.71 -10.09 1.08
C ALA A 148 -15.87 -9.08 1.10
N VAL A 149 -17.10 -9.53 0.81
CA VAL A 149 -18.31 -8.69 0.90
C VAL A 149 -18.55 -8.22 2.33
N CYS A 150 -18.44 -9.12 3.33
CA CYS A 150 -18.57 -8.76 4.74
C CYS A 150 -17.51 -7.75 5.19
N VAL A 151 -16.25 -7.91 4.78
CA VAL A 151 -15.15 -6.98 5.13
C VAL A 151 -15.35 -5.61 4.46
N MET A 152 -15.72 -5.59 3.18
CA MET A 152 -15.98 -4.33 2.46
C MET A 152 -17.18 -3.59 3.06
N PHE A 153 -18.26 -4.32 3.36
CA PHE A 153 -19.44 -3.75 4.02
C PHE A 153 -19.11 -3.26 5.44
N GLY A 154 -18.36 -4.04 6.22
CA GLY A 154 -17.95 -3.68 7.58
C GLY A 154 -17.07 -2.42 7.62
N THR A 155 -16.09 -2.31 6.72
CA THR A 155 -15.20 -1.13 6.66
C THR A 155 -15.97 0.12 6.25
N PHE A 156 -16.89 -0.01 5.28
CA PHE A 156 -17.74 1.09 4.84
C PHE A 156 -18.71 1.53 5.95
N MET A 157 -19.45 0.60 6.54
CA MET A 157 -20.38 0.89 7.64
C MET A 157 -19.68 1.45 8.86
N GLY A 158 -18.52 0.91 9.25
CA GLY A 158 -17.71 1.45 10.34
C GLY A 158 -17.31 2.90 10.09
N SER A 159 -16.87 3.21 8.87
CA SER A 159 -16.53 4.59 8.47
C SER A 159 -17.75 5.52 8.51
N VAL A 160 -18.92 5.06 8.05
CA VAL A 160 -20.18 5.83 8.10
C VAL A 160 -20.61 6.11 9.54
N VAL A 161 -20.53 5.12 10.43
CA VAL A 161 -20.90 5.29 11.85
C VAL A 161 -19.98 6.30 12.54
N ILE A 162 -18.66 6.24 12.30
CA ILE A 162 -17.72 7.20 12.87
C ILE A 162 -17.97 8.60 12.31
N ALA A 163 -18.24 8.72 11.00
CA ALA A 163 -18.56 10.00 10.38
C ALA A 163 -19.86 10.61 10.95
N ASP A 164 -20.91 9.81 11.09
CA ASP A 164 -22.20 10.23 11.67
C ASP A 164 -22.05 10.65 13.14
N LEU A 165 -21.28 9.88 13.93
CA LEU A 165 -20.97 10.23 15.31
C LEU A 165 -20.16 11.54 15.40
N SER A 166 -19.15 11.71 14.54
CA SER A 166 -18.32 12.91 14.50
C SER A 166 -19.13 14.16 14.12
N LEU A 167 -20.06 14.04 13.17
CA LEU A 167 -20.95 15.12 12.75
C LEU A 167 -21.88 15.53 13.90
N ARG A 168 -22.57 14.56 14.52
CA ARG A 168 -23.45 14.79 15.68
C ARG A 168 -22.72 15.45 16.86
N LEU A 169 -21.46 15.07 17.11
CA LEU A 169 -20.64 15.68 18.16
C LEU A 169 -20.17 17.10 17.81
N THR A 170 -19.96 17.40 16.53
CA THR A 170 -19.56 18.72 16.04
C THR A 170 -20.76 19.66 15.83
N GLY A 171 -21.99 19.15 15.92
CA GLY A 171 -23.23 19.95 15.88
C GLY A 171 -23.72 20.32 14.49
N GLN A 172 -23.29 19.59 13.45
CA GLN A 172 -23.90 19.59 12.10
C GLN A 172 -24.66 18.28 11.88
#